data_AF-A0A6G3S7E7-F1
#
_entry.id   AF-A0A6G3S7E7-F1
#
_cell.length_a   1.000
_cell.length_b   1.000
_cell.length_c   1.000
_cell.angle_alpha   90.00
_cell.angle_beta   90.00
_cell.angle_gamma   90.00
#
_symmetry.space_group_name_H-M   'P 1'
#
loop_
_entity.id
_entity.type
_entity.pdbx_description
1 polymer ?
#
loop_
_entity_poly.entity_id
_entity_poly.type
_entity_poly.pdbx_seq_one_letter_code
_entity_poly.pdbx_strand_id
1 'polypeptide(L)'
;VRDRFVLPSQLTDEAADLLHRARSAALKVLDSEVHERDLVDRQRAELQLPAQVWEVARSLDRYSGLVEETPDTAEGEHAQAPLDARRAALKTGLAAIEVQVEALETYAAQTAEADARLRELQQMKQLEKDGADVLDFLASTARADLATAEVGALSEQAKVVADRFTAALVAAKDAAVQALPAAPAVLDKVPHPGKGR
;
A
#
# COMPACT_ATOMS: atom_id res chain seq x y z
N VAL A 1 -35.16 -14.68 -26.57
CA VAL A 1 -34.48 -15.77 -27.29
C VAL A 1 -34.15 -16.83 -26.26
N ARG A 2 -34.50 -18.11 -26.47
CA ARG A 2 -34.35 -19.16 -25.44
C ARG A 2 -32.90 -19.21 -24.95
N ASP A 3 -32.72 -19.06 -23.63
CA ASP A 3 -31.46 -19.31 -22.94
C ASP A 3 -31.02 -20.75 -23.21
N ARG A 4 -30.09 -20.91 -24.14
CA ARG A 4 -29.30 -22.15 -24.22
C ARG A 4 -28.12 -21.92 -23.31
N PHE A 5 -27.95 -22.78 -22.33
CA PHE A 5 -26.72 -22.85 -21.56
C PHE A 5 -25.90 -23.98 -22.16
N VAL A 6 -24.59 -23.78 -22.30
CA VAL A 6 -23.67 -24.87 -22.63
C VAL A 6 -23.20 -25.45 -21.29
N LEU A 7 -23.53 -26.72 -21.06
CA LEU A 7 -23.13 -27.43 -19.85
C LEU A 7 -21.74 -28.05 -20.07
N PRO A 8 -20.86 -28.07 -19.06
CA PRO A 8 -19.55 -28.73 -19.17
C PRO A 8 -19.65 -30.20 -19.60
N SER A 9 -20.72 -30.90 -19.22
CA SER A 9 -20.97 -32.30 -19.60
C SER A 9 -21.33 -32.51 -21.07
N GLN A 10 -21.56 -31.44 -21.84
CA GLN A 10 -21.80 -31.48 -23.28
C GLN A 10 -20.52 -31.27 -24.09
N LEU A 11 -19.41 -30.99 -23.41
CA LEU A 11 -18.14 -30.69 -24.03
C LEU A 11 -17.18 -31.87 -23.87
N THR A 12 -16.32 -32.04 -24.87
CA THR A 12 -15.11 -32.84 -24.73
C THR A 12 -14.17 -32.17 -23.72
N ASP A 13 -13.26 -32.93 -23.09
CA ASP A 13 -12.38 -32.40 -22.05
C ASP A 13 -11.55 -31.19 -22.54
N GLU A 14 -11.00 -31.25 -23.75
CA GLU A 14 -10.24 -30.14 -24.36
C GLU A 14 -11.11 -28.90 -24.60
N ALA A 15 -12.37 -29.09 -25.00
CA ALA A 15 -13.32 -28.01 -25.21
C ALA A 15 -13.75 -27.38 -23.88
N ALA A 16 -13.94 -28.19 -22.84
CA ALA A 16 -14.24 -27.71 -21.51
C ALA A 16 -13.10 -26.84 -20.93
N ASP A 17 -11.84 -27.23 -21.14
CA ASP A 17 -10.67 -26.45 -20.71
C ASP A 17 -10.60 -25.09 -21.43
N LEU A 18 -10.77 -25.07 -22.76
CA LEU A 18 -10.80 -23.81 -23.53
C LEU A 18 -11.91 -22.87 -23.07
N LEU A 19 -13.11 -23.40 -22.78
CA LEU A 19 -14.21 -22.59 -22.25
C LEU A 19 -13.89 -22.02 -20.87
N HIS A 20 -13.26 -22.83 -20.00
CA HIS A 20 -12.84 -22.39 -18.68
C HIS A 20 -11.81 -21.26 -18.76
N ARG A 21 -10.81 -21.40 -19.63
CA ARG A 21 -9.80 -20.37 -19.92
C ARG A 21 -10.44 -19.07 -20.40
N ALA A 22 -11.34 -19.14 -21.39
CA ALA A 22 -12.04 -17.98 -21.91
C ALA A 22 -12.87 -17.24 -20.84
N ARG A 23 -13.65 -17.98 -20.03
CA ARG A 23 -14.40 -17.38 -18.90
C ARG A 23 -13.47 -16.75 -17.87
N SER A 24 -12.37 -17.42 -17.53
CA SER A 24 -11.41 -16.91 -16.54
C SER A 24 -10.75 -15.62 -17.02
N ALA A 25 -10.39 -15.54 -18.31
CA ALA A 25 -9.83 -14.32 -18.90
C ALA A 25 -10.84 -13.16 -18.87
N ALA A 26 -12.09 -13.42 -19.26
CA ALA A 26 -13.15 -12.40 -19.22
C ALA A 26 -13.41 -11.89 -17.80
N LEU A 27 -13.50 -12.80 -16.81
CA LEU A 27 -13.70 -12.43 -15.40
C LEU A 27 -12.55 -11.56 -14.88
N LYS A 28 -11.29 -11.91 -15.18
CA LYS A 28 -10.13 -11.09 -14.80
C LYS A 28 -10.20 -9.65 -15.33
N VAL A 29 -10.74 -9.44 -16.52
CA VAL A 29 -10.92 -8.09 -17.06
C VAL A 29 -12.05 -7.36 -16.34
N LEU A 30 -13.19 -8.02 -16.16
CA LEU A 30 -14.37 -7.41 -15.51
C LEU A 30 -14.11 -7.07 -14.04
N ASP A 31 -13.28 -7.85 -13.35
CA ASP A 31 -12.91 -7.65 -11.95
C ASP A 31 -11.71 -6.67 -11.78
N SER A 32 -11.19 -6.10 -12.87
CA SER A 32 -10.01 -5.21 -12.81
C SER A 32 -10.35 -3.78 -12.36
N GLU A 33 -9.42 -3.16 -11.65
CA GLU A 33 -9.60 -1.81 -11.09
C GLU A 33 -9.67 -0.74 -12.20
N VAL A 34 -8.91 -0.92 -13.28
CA VAL A 34 -8.98 -0.05 -14.46
C VAL A 34 -10.32 -0.16 -15.20
N HIS A 35 -10.96 -1.34 -15.18
CA HIS A 35 -12.29 -1.52 -15.74
C HIS A 35 -13.35 -0.86 -14.84
N GLU A 36 -13.29 -1.05 -13.53
CA GLU A 36 -14.20 -0.39 -12.59
C GLU A 36 -14.15 1.14 -12.69
N ARG A 37 -12.97 1.69 -12.94
CA ARG A 37 -12.74 3.14 -13.04
C ARG A 37 -12.96 3.73 -14.44
N ASP A 38 -13.45 2.93 -15.40
CA ASP A 38 -13.68 3.33 -16.79
C ASP A 38 -12.44 3.92 -17.48
N LEU A 39 -11.25 3.42 -17.13
CA LEU A 39 -9.98 3.80 -17.74
C LEU A 39 -9.69 2.99 -19.02
N VAL A 40 -10.46 1.92 -19.23
CA VAL A 40 -10.50 1.10 -20.45
C VAL A 40 -11.97 1.02 -20.81
N ASP A 41 -12.36 1.48 -22.01
CA ASP A 41 -13.74 1.58 -22.53
C ASP A 41 -14.70 0.52 -21.94
N ARG A 42 -15.28 0.86 -20.78
CA ARG A 42 -15.89 -0.12 -19.87
C ARG A 42 -17.16 -0.65 -20.49
N GLN A 43 -17.95 0.25 -21.06
CA GLN A 43 -19.21 -0.07 -21.72
C GLN A 43 -19.01 -1.04 -22.88
N ARG A 44 -17.95 -0.87 -23.67
CA ARG A 44 -17.64 -1.80 -24.75
C ARG A 44 -17.19 -3.15 -24.22
N ALA A 45 -16.34 -3.20 -23.18
CA ALA A 45 -15.88 -4.45 -22.58
C ALA A 45 -17.03 -5.25 -21.90
N GLU A 46 -17.91 -4.58 -21.14
CA GLU A 46 -19.06 -5.20 -20.46
C GLU A 46 -20.05 -5.84 -21.43
N LEU A 47 -20.21 -5.27 -22.63
CA LEU A 47 -21.10 -5.81 -23.65
C LEU A 47 -20.41 -6.88 -24.52
N GLN A 48 -19.15 -6.66 -24.89
CA GLN A 48 -18.45 -7.50 -25.85
C GLN A 48 -17.86 -8.77 -25.22
N LEU A 49 -17.34 -8.72 -23.99
CA LEU A 49 -16.72 -9.89 -23.37
C LEU A 49 -17.71 -11.03 -23.13
N PRO A 50 -18.91 -10.82 -22.54
CA PRO A 50 -19.88 -11.89 -22.40
C PRO A 50 -20.34 -12.46 -23.74
N ALA A 51 -20.52 -11.60 -24.75
CA ALA A 51 -20.87 -12.02 -26.10
C ALA A 51 -19.76 -12.90 -26.72
N GLN A 52 -18.49 -12.51 -26.56
CA GLN A 52 -17.37 -13.26 -27.10
C GLN A 52 -17.18 -14.62 -26.42
N VAL A 53 -17.32 -14.68 -25.09
CA VAL A 53 -17.31 -15.94 -24.35
C VAL A 53 -18.45 -16.85 -24.79
N TRP A 54 -19.64 -16.28 -25.06
CA TRP A 54 -20.77 -17.04 -25.58
C TRP A 54 -20.52 -17.60 -26.99
N GLU A 55 -19.92 -16.82 -27.89
CA GLU A 55 -19.52 -17.32 -29.22
C GLU A 55 -18.52 -18.47 -29.14
N VAL A 56 -17.53 -18.37 -28.24
CA VAL A 56 -16.58 -19.45 -27.95
C VAL A 56 -17.34 -20.68 -27.45
N ALA A 57 -18.22 -20.53 -26.45
CA ALA A 57 -19.00 -21.64 -25.89
C ALA A 57 -19.84 -22.36 -26.96
N ARG A 58 -20.53 -21.62 -27.84
CA ARG A 58 -21.32 -22.21 -28.93
C ARG A 58 -20.47 -22.93 -29.97
N SER A 59 -19.28 -22.41 -30.25
CA SER A 59 -18.35 -23.03 -31.20
C SER A 59 -17.79 -24.33 -30.64
N LEU A 60 -17.49 -24.36 -29.35
CA LEU A 60 -17.03 -25.53 -28.61
C LEU A 60 -18.12 -26.60 -28.48
N ASP A 61 -19.37 -26.22 -28.16
CA ASP A 61 -20.52 -27.13 -28.14
C ASP A 61 -20.72 -27.81 -29.50
N ARG A 62 -20.65 -27.04 -30.60
CA ARG A 62 -20.70 -27.59 -31.96
C ARG A 62 -19.51 -28.51 -32.25
N TYR A 63 -18.31 -28.13 -31.84
CA TYR A 63 -17.11 -28.96 -32.02
C TYR A 63 -17.26 -30.31 -31.32
N SER A 64 -17.64 -30.31 -30.03
CA SER A 64 -17.80 -31.51 -29.23
C SER A 64 -18.88 -32.44 -29.79
N GLY A 65 -20.02 -31.89 -30.24
CA GLY A 65 -21.04 -32.68 -30.94
C GLY A 65 -20.51 -33.31 -32.24
N LEU A 66 -19.74 -32.56 -33.04
CA LEU A 66 -19.15 -33.11 -34.27
C LEU A 66 -18.09 -34.18 -34.00
N VAL A 67 -17.35 -34.08 -32.89
CA VAL A 67 -16.40 -35.09 -32.43
C VAL A 67 -17.15 -36.36 -32.01
N GLU A 68 -18.21 -36.24 -31.21
CA GLU A 68 -19.05 -37.37 -30.78
C GLU A 68 -19.68 -38.10 -31.98
N GLU A 69 -20.11 -37.36 -33.00
CA GLU A 69 -20.62 -37.92 -34.25
C GLU A 69 -19.54 -38.55 -35.16
N THR A 70 -18.26 -38.31 -34.88
CA THR A 70 -17.15 -38.82 -35.71
C THR A 70 -16.72 -40.21 -35.24
N PRO A 71 -16.78 -41.24 -36.11
CA PRO A 71 -16.35 -42.59 -35.73
C PRO A 71 -14.87 -42.67 -35.32
N ASP A 72 -14.57 -43.52 -34.33
CA ASP A 72 -13.19 -43.81 -33.91
C ASP A 72 -12.41 -44.63 -34.94
N THR A 73 -13.11 -45.45 -35.73
CA THR A 73 -12.50 -46.32 -36.75
C THR A 73 -13.26 -46.22 -38.06
N ALA A 74 -12.54 -46.39 -39.17
CA ALA A 74 -13.13 -46.43 -40.49
C ALA A 74 -13.70 -47.83 -40.77
N GLU A 75 -14.91 -47.89 -41.32
CA GLU A 75 -15.48 -49.14 -41.82
C GLU A 75 -14.95 -49.41 -43.25
N GLY A 76 -13.80 -50.08 -43.32
CA GLY A 76 -13.13 -50.44 -44.57
C GLY A 76 -12.15 -49.38 -45.09
N GLU A 77 -11.30 -49.79 -46.03
CA GLU A 77 -10.15 -49.01 -46.50
C GLU A 77 -10.55 -47.68 -47.18
N HIS A 78 -11.65 -47.67 -47.93
CA HIS A 78 -12.12 -46.47 -48.63
C HIS A 78 -12.68 -45.37 -47.70
N ALA A 79 -13.08 -45.73 -46.48
CA ALA A 79 -13.60 -44.78 -45.49
C ALA A 79 -12.49 -44.08 -44.68
N GLN A 80 -11.25 -44.59 -44.73
CA GLN A 80 -10.13 -44.06 -43.94
C GLN A 80 -9.76 -42.62 -44.34
N ALA A 81 -9.56 -42.36 -45.64
CA ALA A 81 -9.16 -41.03 -46.10
C ALA A 81 -10.20 -39.93 -45.82
N PRO A 82 -11.52 -40.14 -46.05
CA PRO A 82 -12.55 -39.19 -45.63
C PRO A 82 -12.58 -38.95 -44.11
N LEU A 83 -12.38 -40.00 -43.31
CA LEU A 83 -12.37 -39.90 -41.85
C LEU A 83 -11.18 -39.05 -41.35
N ASP A 84 -9.99 -39.27 -41.92
CA ASP A 84 -8.79 -38.50 -41.59
C ASP A 84 -8.95 -37.02 -42.01
N ALA A 85 -9.55 -36.75 -43.17
CA ALA A 85 -9.86 -35.40 -43.61
C ALA A 85 -10.83 -34.69 -42.65
N ARG A 86 -11.87 -35.40 -42.18
CA ARG A 86 -12.82 -34.88 -41.18
C ARG A 86 -12.12 -34.53 -39.86
N ARG A 87 -11.26 -35.42 -39.36
CA ARG A 87 -10.47 -35.18 -38.13
C ARG A 87 -9.54 -33.98 -38.28
N ALA A 88 -8.87 -33.85 -39.41
CA ALA A 88 -8.00 -32.70 -39.68
C ALA A 88 -8.79 -31.38 -39.71
N ALA A 89 -9.98 -31.37 -40.30
CA ALA A 89 -10.86 -30.21 -40.29
C ALA A 89 -11.32 -29.84 -38.87
N LEU A 90 -11.71 -30.83 -38.05
CA LEU A 90 -12.07 -30.62 -36.65
C LEU A 90 -10.91 -30.03 -35.84
N LYS A 91 -9.70 -30.59 -36.00
CA LYS A 91 -8.49 -30.05 -35.34
C LYS A 91 -8.20 -28.61 -35.74
N THR A 92 -8.37 -28.29 -37.03
CA THR A 92 -8.18 -26.92 -37.54
C THR A 92 -9.22 -25.97 -36.94
N GLY A 93 -10.47 -26.41 -36.82
CA GLY A 93 -11.54 -25.65 -36.18
C GLY A 93 -11.26 -25.37 -34.71
N LEU A 94 -10.81 -26.39 -33.96
CA LEU A 94 -10.44 -26.23 -32.55
C LEU A 94 -9.28 -25.24 -32.37
N ALA A 95 -8.23 -25.35 -33.19
CA ALA A 95 -7.10 -24.43 -33.16
C ALA A 95 -7.51 -22.96 -33.43
N ALA A 96 -8.49 -22.74 -34.31
CA ALA A 96 -9.03 -21.40 -34.55
C ALA A 96 -9.78 -20.84 -33.34
N ILE A 97 -10.50 -21.69 -32.60
CA ILE A 97 -11.15 -21.29 -31.34
C ILE A 97 -10.10 -20.99 -30.28
N GLU A 98 -9.05 -21.80 -30.18
CA GLU A 98 -7.93 -21.56 -29.24
C GLU A 98 -7.28 -20.19 -29.46
N VAL A 99 -7.02 -19.79 -30.70
CA VAL A 99 -6.51 -18.44 -31.01
C VAL A 99 -7.44 -17.32 -30.50
N GLN A 100 -8.76 -17.53 -30.54
CA GLN A 100 -9.70 -16.56 -29.95
C GLN A 100 -9.59 -16.51 -28.43
N VAL A 101 -9.41 -17.65 -27.77
CA VAL A 101 -9.20 -17.73 -26.32
C VAL A 101 -7.88 -17.04 -25.92
N GLU A 102 -6.80 -17.28 -26.66
CA GLU A 102 -5.50 -16.63 -26.43
C GLU A 102 -5.58 -15.10 -26.58
N ALA A 103 -6.39 -14.60 -27.51
CA ALA A 103 -6.64 -13.17 -27.65
C ALA A 103 -7.36 -12.58 -26.41
N LEU A 104 -8.33 -13.31 -25.84
CA LEU A 104 -8.98 -12.92 -24.58
C LEU A 104 -7.98 -12.94 -23.41
N GLU A 105 -7.13 -13.95 -23.33
CA GLU A 105 -6.08 -14.07 -22.30
C GLU A 105 -5.05 -12.93 -22.41
N THR A 106 -4.65 -12.57 -23.63
CA THR A 106 -3.76 -11.43 -23.90
C THR A 106 -4.40 -10.12 -23.43
N TYR A 107 -5.67 -9.91 -23.72
CA TYR A 107 -6.39 -8.73 -23.25
C TYR A 107 -6.48 -8.68 -21.72
N ALA A 108 -6.73 -9.82 -21.07
CA ALA A 108 -6.70 -9.92 -19.61
C ALA A 108 -5.31 -9.60 -19.02
N ALA A 109 -4.23 -10.06 -19.65
CA ALA A 109 -2.87 -9.76 -19.23
C ALA A 109 -2.54 -8.26 -19.34
N GLN A 110 -2.91 -7.63 -20.45
CA GLN A 110 -2.73 -6.18 -20.65
C GLN A 110 -3.53 -5.36 -19.63
N THR A 111 -4.74 -5.81 -19.32
CA THR A 111 -5.59 -5.17 -18.28
C THR A 111 -4.94 -5.28 -16.90
N ALA A 112 -4.39 -6.45 -16.56
CA ALA A 112 -3.67 -6.65 -15.30
C ALA A 112 -2.38 -5.81 -15.20
N GLU A 113 -1.68 -5.59 -16.32
CA GLU A 113 -0.54 -4.67 -16.37
C GLU A 113 -0.99 -3.22 -16.11
N ALA A 114 -2.09 -2.79 -16.73
CA ALA A 114 -2.65 -1.46 -16.50
C ALA A 114 -3.05 -1.26 -15.02
N ASP A 115 -3.65 -2.26 -14.38
CA ASP A 115 -3.92 -2.27 -12.93
C ASP A 115 -2.64 -2.09 -12.10
N ALA A 116 -1.56 -2.79 -12.45
CA ALA A 116 -0.29 -2.66 -11.76
C ALA A 116 0.28 -1.23 -11.87
N ARG A 117 0.18 -0.61 -13.06
CA ARG A 117 0.60 0.78 -13.28
C ARG A 117 -0.28 1.78 -12.53
N LEU A 118 -1.59 1.51 -12.44
CA LEU A 118 -2.49 2.34 -11.65
C LEU A 118 -2.11 2.31 -10.17
N ARG A 119 -1.83 1.13 -9.60
CA ARG A 119 -1.38 0.98 -8.21
C ARG A 119 -0.03 1.66 -7.96
N GLU A 120 0.92 1.53 -8.89
CA GLU A 120 2.21 2.21 -8.82
C GLU A 120 2.03 3.75 -8.79
N LEU A 121 1.19 4.29 -9.67
CA LEU A 121 0.87 5.72 -9.70
C LEU A 121 0.21 6.19 -8.39
N GLN A 122 -0.69 5.41 -7.81
CA GLN A 122 -1.32 5.73 -6.52
C GLN A 122 -0.30 5.73 -5.39
N GLN A 123 0.62 4.77 -5.37
CA GLN A 123 1.68 4.70 -4.38
C GLN A 123 2.62 5.90 -4.48
N MET A 124 3.02 6.31 -5.69
CA MET A 124 3.85 7.51 -5.88
C MET A 124 3.16 8.77 -5.35
N LYS A 125 1.87 8.96 -5.64
CA LYS A 125 1.10 10.10 -5.10
C LYS A 125 1.02 10.10 -3.58
N GLN A 126 0.91 8.93 -2.95
CA GLN A 126 0.91 8.81 -1.50
C GLN A 126 2.28 9.17 -0.92
N LEU A 127 3.37 8.68 -1.52
CA LEU A 127 4.73 9.00 -1.07
C LEU A 127 5.07 10.49 -1.22
N GLU A 128 4.59 11.16 -2.27
CA GLU A 128 4.75 12.61 -2.42
C GLU A 128 4.06 13.38 -1.28
N LYS A 129 2.85 12.95 -0.90
CA LYS A 129 2.11 13.53 0.22
C LYS A 129 2.84 13.28 1.54
N ASP A 130 3.24 12.05 1.81
CA ASP A 130 3.97 11.68 3.04
C ASP A 130 5.31 12.41 3.14
N GLY A 131 5.98 12.66 2.00
CA GLY A 131 7.20 13.46 1.94
C GLY A 131 7.00 14.89 2.40
N ALA A 132 5.88 15.52 2.07
CA ALA A 132 5.55 16.86 2.57
C ALA A 132 5.34 16.85 4.09
N ASP A 133 4.64 15.84 4.62
CA ASP A 133 4.41 15.69 6.06
C ASP A 133 5.73 15.47 6.84
N VAL A 134 6.66 14.68 6.28
CA VAL A 134 8.00 14.47 6.85
C VAL A 134 8.81 15.77 6.87
N LEU A 135 8.76 16.56 5.79
CA LEU A 135 9.44 17.86 5.74
C LEU A 135 8.88 18.84 6.78
N ASP A 136 7.56 18.89 6.95
CA ASP A 136 6.90 19.71 7.98
C ASP A 136 7.28 19.26 9.39
N PHE A 137 7.34 17.95 9.64
CA PHE A 137 7.80 17.41 10.92
C PHE A 137 9.26 17.78 11.21
N LEU A 138 10.15 17.63 10.23
CA LEU A 138 11.57 18.03 10.37
C LEU A 138 11.71 19.53 10.65
N ALA A 139 10.93 20.37 9.96
CA ALA A 139 10.91 21.82 10.20
C ALA A 139 10.42 22.16 11.62
N SER A 140 9.41 21.44 12.12
CA SER A 140 8.92 21.63 13.50
C SER A 140 9.94 21.23 14.56
N THR A 141 10.69 20.15 14.31
CA THR A 141 11.75 19.67 15.21
C THR A 141 12.92 20.66 15.24
N ALA A 142 13.36 21.16 14.09
CA ALA A 142 14.42 22.17 14.03
C ALA A 142 14.05 23.46 14.80
N ARG A 143 12.76 23.87 14.76
CA ARG A 143 12.27 25.00 15.57
C ARG A 143 12.29 24.69 17.07
N ALA A 144 11.95 23.47 17.47
CA ALA A 144 11.98 23.05 18.87
C ALA A 144 13.42 23.01 19.44
N ASP A 145 14.39 22.57 18.63
CA ASP A 145 15.81 22.57 19.00
C ASP A 145 16.32 24.00 19.23
N LEU A 146 15.97 24.94 18.35
CA LEU A 146 16.30 26.36 18.51
C LEU A 146 15.70 26.95 19.79
N ALA A 147 14.41 26.69 20.06
CA ALA A 147 13.75 27.16 21.28
C ALA A 147 14.41 26.59 22.55
N THR A 148 14.85 25.33 22.51
CA THR A 148 15.56 24.69 23.62
C THR A 148 16.91 25.37 23.88
N ALA A 149 17.65 25.72 22.82
CA ALA A 149 18.90 26.46 22.94
C ALA A 149 18.70 27.86 23.54
N GLU A 150 17.65 28.58 23.13
CA GLU A 150 17.29 29.89 23.69
C GLU A 150 16.97 29.81 25.19
N VAL A 151 16.19 28.81 25.62
CA VAL A 151 15.87 28.59 27.05
C VAL A 151 17.13 28.26 27.85
N GLY A 152 18.06 27.48 27.28
CA GLY A 152 19.36 27.20 27.91
C GLY A 152 20.16 28.49 28.13
N ALA A 153 20.21 29.37 27.13
CA ALA A 153 20.90 30.67 27.24
C ALA A 153 20.26 31.58 28.29
N LEU A 154 18.92 31.67 28.34
CA LEU A 154 18.20 32.42 29.38
C LEU A 154 18.47 31.87 30.78
N SER A 155 18.56 30.54 30.91
CA SER A 155 18.84 29.88 32.17
C SER A 155 20.26 30.18 32.66
N GLU A 156 21.24 30.21 31.76
CA GLU A 156 22.62 30.58 32.11
C GLU A 156 22.71 32.07 32.53
N GLN A 157 21.99 32.96 31.84
CA GLN A 157 21.88 34.36 32.24
C GLN A 157 21.26 34.51 33.64
N ALA A 158 20.19 33.78 33.93
CA ALA A 158 19.55 33.79 35.25
C ALA A 158 20.50 33.31 36.35
N LYS A 159 21.33 32.29 36.07
CA LYS A 159 22.34 31.80 37.00
C LYS A 159 23.41 32.85 37.29
N VAL A 160 23.93 33.53 36.26
CA VAL A 160 24.90 34.63 36.45
C VAL A 160 24.32 35.74 37.32
N VAL A 161 23.03 36.07 37.15
CA VAL A 161 22.34 37.06 37.99
C VAL A 161 22.23 36.56 39.43
N ALA A 162 21.82 35.31 39.65
CA ALA A 162 21.73 34.71 40.98
C ALA A 162 23.08 34.68 41.74
N ASP A 163 24.16 34.35 41.04
CA ASP A 163 25.51 34.33 41.61
C ASP A 163 25.96 35.74 42.05
N ARG A 164 25.66 36.77 41.25
CA ARG A 164 25.93 38.17 41.61
C ARG A 164 25.16 38.62 42.85
N PHE A 165 23.88 38.28 42.95
CA PHE A 165 23.08 38.60 44.13
C PHE A 165 23.62 37.89 45.38
N THR A 166 24.03 36.62 45.23
CA THR A 166 24.64 35.86 46.32
C THR A 166 25.94 36.51 46.78
N ALA A 167 26.81 36.92 45.85
CA ALA A 167 28.05 37.63 46.17
C ALA A 167 27.78 38.97 46.88
N ALA A 168 26.78 39.73 46.43
CA ALA A 168 26.38 40.99 47.07
C ALA A 168 25.84 40.77 48.50
N LEU A 169 25.04 39.72 48.71
CA LEU A 169 24.54 39.34 50.04
C LEU A 169 25.69 38.94 50.98
N VAL A 170 26.66 38.17 50.50
CA VAL A 170 27.86 37.81 51.28
C VAL A 170 28.66 39.06 51.66
N ALA A 171 28.93 39.95 50.70
CA ALA A 171 29.65 41.20 50.96
C ALA A 171 28.91 42.10 51.97
N ALA A 172 27.58 42.20 51.87
CA ALA A 172 26.77 42.95 52.82
C ALA A 172 26.80 42.35 54.23
N LYS A 173 26.76 41.01 54.33
CA LYS A 173 26.91 40.30 55.61
C LYS A 173 28.27 40.58 56.24
N ASP A 174 29.34 40.49 55.47
CA ASP A 174 30.70 40.72 55.96
C ASP A 174 30.91 42.16 56.42
N ALA A 175 30.37 43.14 55.68
CA ALA A 175 30.35 44.54 56.08
C ALA A 175 29.57 44.77 57.39
N ALA A 176 28.43 44.09 57.56
CA ALA A 176 27.65 44.15 58.81
C ALA A 176 28.40 43.54 60.00
N VAL A 177 29.15 42.44 59.79
CA VAL A 177 30.02 41.83 60.81
C VAL A 177 31.14 42.78 61.23
N GLN A 178 31.74 43.51 60.30
CA GLN A 178 32.79 44.50 60.60
C GLN A 178 32.28 45.75 61.32
N ALA A 179 31.00 46.10 61.14
CA ALA A 179 30.37 47.24 61.79
C ALA A 179 29.87 46.95 63.23
N LEU A 180 29.94 45.70 63.70
CA LEU A 180 29.52 45.31 65.06
C LEU A 180 30.64 45.60 66.08
N PRO A 181 30.36 46.34 67.18
CA PRO A 181 31.38 46.69 68.18
C PRO A 181 31.82 45.49 69.03
N ALA A 182 33.10 45.41 69.39
CA ALA A 182 33.65 44.37 70.26
C ALA A 182 33.05 44.44 71.68
N ALA A 183 32.55 43.32 72.18
CA ALA A 183 31.96 43.22 73.52
C ALA A 183 33.01 43.57 74.61
N PRO A 184 32.67 44.37 75.63
CA PRO A 184 33.64 44.75 76.66
C PRO A 184 33.95 43.57 77.60
N ALA A 185 35.24 43.36 77.85
CA ALA A 185 35.74 42.43 78.86
C ALA A 185 35.30 42.89 80.27
N VAL A 186 34.57 42.04 81.00
CA VAL A 186 34.23 42.28 82.40
C VAL A 186 35.46 41.98 83.25
N LEU A 187 36.02 43.03 83.85
CA LEU A 187 37.13 42.99 84.80
C LEU A 187 36.70 42.40 86.16
N ASP A 188 37.54 41.50 86.66
CA ASP A 188 37.52 40.90 87.98
C ASP A 188 38.07 41.91 89.03
N LYS A 189 37.34 42.06 90.17
CA LYS A 189 37.76 42.37 91.58
C LYS A 189 38.80 43.49 91.87
N VAL A 190 38.69 44.41 92.86
CA VAL A 190 38.47 44.32 94.36
C VAL A 190 39.01 45.68 94.97
N PRO A 191 38.89 46.08 96.27
CA PRO A 191 37.77 46.24 97.24
C PRO A 191 37.79 47.65 97.97
N HIS A 192 37.20 47.74 99.19
CA HIS A 192 37.48 48.66 100.35
C HIS A 192 36.52 49.86 100.58
N PRO A 193 36.44 50.48 101.80
CA PRO A 193 36.24 49.96 103.17
C PRO A 193 35.11 50.64 103.98
N GLY A 194 34.63 49.94 105.02
CA GLY A 194 34.66 50.45 106.40
C GLY A 194 33.56 51.37 106.98
N LYS A 195 33.29 51.10 108.27
CA LYS A 195 32.56 51.85 109.32
C LYS A 195 31.04 51.62 109.37
N GLY A 196 30.42 51.25 110.49
CA GLY A 196 30.87 51.07 111.87
C GLY A 196 29.74 51.48 112.83
N ARG A 197 29.31 50.57 113.70
CA ARG A 197 28.93 50.73 115.12
C ARG A 197 28.27 49.44 115.60
#